data_AF-A0A2I0Q7G4-F1
#
_entry.id   AF-A0A2I0Q7G4-F1
#
_cell.length_a   1.000
_cell.length_b   1.000
_cell.length_c   1.000
_cell.angle_alpha   90.00
_cell.angle_beta   90.00
_cell.angle_gamma   90.00
#
_symmetry.space_group_name_H-M   'P 1'
#
loop_
_entity.id
_entity.type
_entity.pdbx_description
1 polymer ?
#
loop_
_entity_poly.entity_id
_entity_poly.type
_entity_poly.pdbx_seq_one_letter_code
_entity_poly.pdbx_strand_id
1 'polypeptide(L)'
;MIKPLVRLIDAFKKLPGVGQKQAERFAFFIVKSSQNDAENLASSIIAAKKSIKTCSVCASWCEESPCEICSDSSGNRDRKKICIVENYTDLQVIEKTGKYKGLYHVLLGVLSPLDGVHHDDLSVKLLMKRLYAIEEILIATNPTVEG
;
A
#
# COMPACT_ATOMS: atom_id res chain seq x y z
N MET A 1 7.62 -3.75 -36.05
CA MET A 1 6.85 -2.88 -35.12
C MET A 1 7.75 -1.71 -34.70
N ILE A 2 7.22 -0.51 -34.55
CA ILE A 2 7.99 0.71 -34.21
C ILE A 2 8.63 0.55 -32.82
N LYS A 3 9.97 0.65 -32.71
CA LYS A 3 10.74 0.28 -31.49
C LYS A 3 10.20 0.93 -30.18
N PRO A 4 9.89 2.24 -30.13
CA PRO A 4 9.29 2.87 -28.94
C PRO A 4 7.96 2.26 -28.50
N LEU A 5 7.09 1.89 -29.45
CA LEU A 5 5.79 1.31 -29.16
C LEU A 5 5.93 -0.08 -28.52
N VAL A 6 6.86 -0.92 -29.02
CA VAL A 6 7.14 -2.25 -28.44
C VAL A 6 7.55 -2.12 -26.98
N ARG A 7 8.46 -1.17 -26.68
CA ARG A 7 8.90 -0.91 -25.30
C ARG A 7 7.75 -0.51 -24.38
N LEU A 8 6.82 0.30 -24.88
CA LEU A 8 5.65 0.72 -24.10
C LEU A 8 4.69 -0.45 -23.82
N ILE A 9 4.44 -1.31 -24.82
CA ILE A 9 3.64 -2.52 -24.66
C ILE A 9 4.28 -3.44 -23.62
N ASP A 10 5.58 -3.70 -23.73
CA ASP A 10 6.30 -4.57 -22.79
C ASP A 10 6.33 -4.01 -21.37
N ALA A 11 6.35 -2.68 -21.21
CA ALA A 11 6.21 -2.04 -19.91
C ALA A 11 4.82 -2.28 -19.29
N PHE A 12 3.74 -2.11 -20.06
CA PHE A 12 2.38 -2.35 -19.57
C PHE A 12 2.11 -3.82 -19.24
N LYS A 13 2.69 -4.77 -19.97
CA LYS A 13 2.55 -6.21 -19.70
C LYS A 13 3.12 -6.66 -18.35
N LYS A 14 3.98 -5.86 -17.73
CA LYS A 14 4.53 -6.16 -16.40
C LYS A 14 3.53 -5.86 -15.27
N LEU A 15 2.44 -5.16 -15.57
CA LEU A 15 1.42 -4.84 -14.58
C LEU A 15 0.53 -6.08 -14.32
N PRO A 16 0.16 -6.34 -13.05
CA PRO A 16 -0.71 -7.45 -12.72
C PRO A 16 -2.06 -7.31 -13.43
N GLY A 17 -2.54 -8.40 -14.04
CA GLY A 17 -3.80 -8.43 -14.79
C GLY A 17 -3.74 -7.87 -16.22
N VAL A 18 -2.60 -7.37 -16.70
CA VAL A 18 -2.47 -6.77 -18.03
C VAL A 18 -1.84 -7.73 -19.04
N GLY A 19 -2.65 -8.34 -19.89
CA GLY A 19 -2.21 -9.19 -21.01
C GLY A 19 -1.83 -8.41 -22.28
N GLN A 20 -1.28 -9.11 -23.29
CA GLN A 20 -0.82 -8.53 -24.57
C GLN A 20 -1.84 -7.56 -25.21
N LYS A 21 -3.08 -8.01 -25.40
CA LYS A 21 -4.13 -7.20 -26.05
C LYS A 21 -4.46 -5.92 -25.27
N GLN A 22 -4.42 -6.00 -23.94
CA GLN A 22 -4.73 -4.84 -23.09
C GLN A 22 -3.55 -3.86 -23.07
N ALA A 23 -2.31 -4.37 -23.02
CA ALA A 23 -1.11 -3.55 -23.13
C ALA A 23 -1.02 -2.80 -24.47
N GLU A 24 -1.35 -3.47 -25.58
CA GLU A 24 -1.46 -2.83 -26.90
C GLU A 24 -2.50 -1.71 -26.90
N ARG A 25 -3.68 -1.95 -26.34
CA ARG A 25 -4.74 -0.94 -26.22
C ARG A 25 -4.26 0.29 -25.44
N PHE A 26 -3.55 0.10 -24.32
CA PHE A 26 -3.00 1.21 -23.54
C PHE A 26 -1.89 1.94 -24.30
N ALA A 27 -0.97 1.22 -24.92
CA ALA A 27 0.12 1.83 -25.68
C ALA A 27 -0.39 2.65 -26.86
N PHE A 28 -1.39 2.16 -27.61
CA PHE A 28 -1.99 2.91 -28.71
C PHE A 28 -2.77 4.14 -28.23
N PHE A 29 -3.41 4.07 -27.06
CA PHE A 29 -4.06 5.23 -26.48
C PHE A 29 -3.05 6.34 -26.17
N ILE A 30 -1.92 6.01 -25.52
CA ILE A 30 -0.87 7.00 -25.18
C ILE A 30 -0.21 7.60 -26.43
N VAL A 31 0.00 6.81 -27.49
CA VAL A 31 0.56 7.34 -28.75
C VAL A 31 -0.40 8.33 -29.44
N LYS A 32 -1.71 8.20 -29.21
CA LYS A 32 -2.74 9.08 -29.77
C LYS A 32 -3.11 10.25 -28.85
N SER A 33 -2.73 10.22 -27.58
CA SER A 33 -3.04 11.28 -26.62
C SER A 33 -2.15 12.51 -26.86
N SER A 34 -2.48 13.62 -26.19
CA SER A 34 -1.61 14.80 -26.22
C SER A 34 -0.27 14.51 -25.53
N GLN A 35 0.77 15.26 -25.90
CA GLN A 35 2.07 15.21 -25.24
C GLN A 35 1.93 15.48 -23.73
N ASN A 36 1.10 16.46 -23.36
CA ASN A 36 0.82 16.83 -21.97
C ASN A 36 0.20 15.68 -21.17
N ASP A 37 -0.75 14.92 -21.74
CA ASP A 37 -1.36 13.78 -21.05
C ASP A 37 -0.35 12.66 -20.81
N ALA A 38 0.50 12.38 -21.80
CA ALA A 38 1.55 11.39 -21.68
C ALA A 38 2.58 11.78 -20.61
N GLU A 39 2.99 13.05 -20.56
CA GLU A 39 3.89 13.59 -19.55
C GLU A 39 3.28 13.57 -18.14
N ASN A 40 2.00 13.92 -18.01
CA ASN A 40 1.29 13.89 -16.73
C ASN A 40 1.15 12.47 -16.18
N LEU A 41 0.88 11.48 -17.03
CA LEU A 41 0.85 10.09 -16.61
C LEU A 41 2.23 9.61 -16.14
N ALA A 42 3.28 9.90 -16.93
CA ALA A 42 4.64 9.52 -16.59
C ALA A 42 5.10 10.17 -15.27
N SER A 43 4.82 11.46 -15.08
CA SER A 43 5.15 12.20 -13.87
C SER A 43 4.41 11.67 -12.65
N SER A 44 3.13 11.31 -12.78
CA SER A 44 2.33 10.71 -11.70
C SER A 44 2.90 9.37 -11.23
N ILE A 45 3.30 8.51 -12.17
CA ILE A 45 3.94 7.22 -11.86
C ILE A 45 5.25 7.43 -11.08
N ILE A 46 6.08 8.36 -11.55
CA ILE A 46 7.38 8.67 -10.93
C ILE A 46 7.18 9.30 -9.56
N ALA A 47 6.25 10.25 -9.44
CA ALA A 47 5.94 10.95 -8.20
C ALA A 47 5.47 9.96 -7.15
N ALA A 48 4.47 9.13 -7.45
CA ALA A 48 3.95 8.11 -6.52
C ALA A 48 5.06 7.18 -6.02
N LYS A 49 5.94 6.71 -6.91
CA LYS A 49 7.04 5.83 -6.51
C LYS A 49 8.08 6.52 -5.62
N LYS A 50 8.25 7.84 -5.73
CA LYS A 50 9.21 8.64 -4.94
C LYS A 50 8.62 9.14 -3.63
N SER A 51 7.35 9.54 -3.62
CA SER A 51 6.70 10.17 -2.47
C SER A 51 6.17 9.14 -1.46
N ILE A 52 5.64 8.01 -1.94
CA ILE A 52 5.07 6.99 -1.07
C ILE A 52 6.19 6.25 -0.34
N LYS A 53 6.21 6.41 0.98
CA LYS A 53 7.12 5.78 1.92
C LYS A 53 6.35 4.93 2.91
N THR A 54 7.09 4.16 3.71
CA THR A 54 6.54 3.37 4.80
C THR A 54 6.68 4.14 6.12
N CYS A 55 5.58 4.28 6.85
CA CYS A 55 5.55 4.93 8.16
C CYS A 55 6.42 4.16 9.15
N SER A 56 7.32 4.87 9.84
CA SER A 56 8.24 4.31 10.83
C SER A 56 7.55 3.80 12.11
N VAL A 57 6.25 4.04 12.28
CA VAL A 57 5.48 3.65 13.47
C VAL A 57 4.49 2.52 13.15
N CYS A 58 3.68 2.65 12.11
CA CYS A 58 2.63 1.68 11.79
C CYS A 58 2.86 0.87 10.52
N ALA A 59 3.97 1.09 9.81
CA ALA A 59 4.26 0.46 8.54
C ALA A 59 3.21 0.67 7.43
N SER A 60 2.24 1.58 7.62
CA SER A 60 1.34 2.04 6.55
C SER A 60 2.11 2.86 5.51
N TRP A 61 1.54 2.99 4.31
CA TRP A 61 2.00 3.97 3.34
C TRP A 61 1.67 5.40 3.79
N CYS A 62 2.60 6.32 3.54
CA CYS A 62 2.49 7.75 3.84
C CYS A 62 3.49 8.57 3.00
N GLU A 63 3.23 9.86 2.83
CA GLU A 63 4.19 10.79 2.20
C GLU A 63 5.24 11.29 3.21
N GLU A 64 4.78 11.56 4.43
CA GLU A 64 5.60 11.95 5.57
C GLU A 64 5.49 10.92 6.69
N SER A 65 6.60 10.68 7.39
CA SER A 65 6.67 9.74 8.50
C SER A 65 7.04 10.48 9.79
N PRO A 66 6.27 10.34 10.89
CA PRO A 66 5.11 9.45 11.06
C PRO A 66 3.88 9.88 10.24
N CYS A 67 3.06 8.92 9.80
CA CYS A 67 1.84 9.20 9.04
C CYS A 67 0.83 10.01 9.86
N GLU A 68 -0.11 10.67 9.18
CA GLU A 68 -1.15 11.53 9.78
C GLU A 68 -1.91 10.85 10.93
N ILE A 69 -2.19 9.54 10.83
CA ILE A 69 -2.87 8.79 11.89
C ILE A 69 -2.00 8.66 13.15
N CYS A 70 -0.69 8.46 12.98
CA CYS A 70 0.23 8.29 14.10
C CYS A 70 0.62 9.63 14.75
N SER A 71 0.74 10.68 13.93
CA SER A 71 1.08 12.04 14.34
C SER A 71 -0.13 12.84 14.85
N ASP A 72 -1.35 12.34 14.67
CA ASP A 72 -2.57 12.98 15.19
C ASP A 72 -2.50 13.21 16.71
N SER A 73 -2.40 14.48 17.08
CA SER A 73 -2.39 14.98 18.46
C SER A 73 -3.71 15.62 18.87
N SER A 74 -4.75 15.56 18.03
CA SER A 74 -6.05 16.22 18.27
C SER A 74 -6.85 15.60 19.44
N GLY A 75 -6.44 14.44 19.94
CA GLY A 75 -7.16 13.69 20.97
C GLY A 75 -8.35 12.89 20.43
N ASN A 76 -8.63 12.96 19.12
CA ASN A 76 -9.71 12.22 18.47
C ASN A 76 -9.44 10.71 18.34
N ARG A 77 -8.19 10.28 18.58
CA ARG A 77 -7.77 8.88 18.48
C ARG A 77 -7.34 8.30 19.83
N ASP A 78 -7.83 7.10 20.10
CA ASP A 78 -7.44 6.30 21.25
C ASP A 78 -6.10 5.59 20.97
N ARG A 79 -5.05 6.09 21.62
CA ARG A 79 -3.69 5.59 21.46
C ARG A 79 -3.43 4.27 22.19
N LYS A 80 -4.37 3.82 23.02
CA LYS A 80 -4.31 2.53 23.75
C LYS A 80 -4.89 1.38 22.93
N LYS A 81 -5.44 1.67 21.74
CA LYS A 81 -6.04 0.69 20.84
C LYS A 81 -5.23 0.59 19.55
N ILE A 82 -4.93 -0.63 19.13
CA ILE A 82 -4.31 -0.92 17.83
C ILE A 82 -5.18 -1.87 17.03
N CYS A 83 -5.38 -1.57 15.75
CA CYS A 83 -5.96 -2.47 14.76
C CYS A 83 -4.86 -2.94 13.82
N ILE A 84 -4.61 -4.24 13.82
CA ILE A 84 -3.63 -4.93 12.99
C ILE A 84 -4.32 -5.35 11.70
N VAL A 85 -3.75 -4.98 10.56
CA VAL A 85 -4.23 -5.33 9.22
C VAL A 85 -3.08 -5.85 8.36
N GLU A 86 -3.37 -6.56 7.28
CA GLU A 86 -2.34 -7.15 6.42
C GLU A 86 -1.65 -6.10 5.55
N ASN A 87 -2.46 -5.24 4.91
CA ASN A 87 -1.98 -4.30 3.91
C ASN A 87 -2.60 -2.89 4.06
N TYR A 88 -2.12 -1.94 3.25
CA TYR A 88 -2.60 -0.55 3.26
C TYR A 88 -4.09 -0.44 2.86
N THR A 89 -4.56 -1.28 1.93
CA THR A 89 -5.94 -1.23 1.47
C THR A 89 -6.93 -1.63 2.56
N ASP A 90 -6.58 -2.59 3.41
CA ASP A 90 -7.41 -3.01 4.55
C ASP A 90 -7.57 -1.87 5.56
N LEU A 91 -6.47 -1.16 5.87
CA LEU A 91 -6.50 0.06 6.69
C LEU A 91 -7.47 1.09 6.11
N GLN A 92 -7.36 1.35 4.81
CA GLN A 92 -8.21 2.33 4.12
C GLN A 92 -9.70 1.95 4.17
N VAL A 93 -10.03 0.66 4.07
CA VAL A 93 -11.42 0.19 4.18
C VAL A 93 -11.99 0.49 5.57
N ILE A 94 -11.23 0.21 6.63
CA ILE A 94 -11.68 0.46 8.01
C ILE A 94 -11.77 1.96 8.29
N GLU A 95 -10.75 2.74 7.91
CA GLU A 95 -10.70 4.19 8.16
C GLU A 95 -11.87 4.92 7.46
N LYS A 96 -12.24 4.51 6.24
CA LYS A 96 -13.40 5.07 5.50
C LYS A 96 -14.73 4.89 6.21
N THR A 97 -14.86 3.93 7.13
CA THR A 97 -16.08 3.79 7.94
C THR A 97 -16.28 4.95 8.92
N GLY A 98 -15.20 5.65 9.30
CA GLY A 98 -15.20 6.70 10.32
C GLY A 98 -15.50 6.23 11.74
N LYS A 99 -15.77 4.93 11.94
CA LYS A 99 -16.19 4.34 13.23
C LYS A 99 -15.02 3.95 14.12
N TYR A 100 -13.92 3.52 13.53
CA TYR A 100 -12.72 3.18 14.28
C TYR A 100 -11.92 4.45 14.60
N LYS A 101 -11.58 4.63 15.87
CA LYS A 101 -10.81 5.77 16.38
C LYS A 101 -9.49 5.36 17.03
N GLY A 102 -9.04 4.12 16.85
CA GLY A 102 -7.73 3.70 17.35
C GLY A 102 -6.59 4.00 16.38
N LEU A 103 -5.42 3.45 16.69
CA LEU A 103 -4.26 3.43 15.81
C LEU A 103 -4.26 2.17 14.95
N TYR A 104 -3.49 2.18 13.86
CA TYR A 104 -3.30 1.00 13.01
C TYR A 104 -1.88 0.44 13.10
N HIS A 105 -1.74 -0.80 12.64
CA HIS A 105 -0.48 -1.43 12.28
C HIS A 105 -0.68 -2.27 11.01
N VAL A 106 0.15 -2.07 10.00
CA VAL A 106 0.10 -2.80 8.73
C VAL A 106 1.22 -3.84 8.71
N LEU A 107 0.89 -5.12 8.59
CA LEU A 107 1.85 -6.24 8.64
C LEU A 107 2.76 -6.31 7.41
N LEU A 108 2.38 -5.65 6.31
CA LEU A 108 3.03 -5.70 4.99
C LEU A 108 2.89 -7.07 4.29
N GLY A 109 1.83 -7.80 4.60
CA GLY A 109 1.54 -9.11 4.05
C GLY A 109 1.03 -10.10 5.10
N VAL A 110 1.08 -11.36 4.73
CA VAL A 110 0.69 -12.52 5.56
C VAL A 110 1.82 -13.51 5.65
N LEU A 111 1.75 -14.39 6.65
CA LEU A 111 2.68 -15.52 6.75
C LEU A 111 2.34 -16.55 5.66
N SER A 112 3.26 -16.77 4.74
CA SER A 112 3.12 -17.80 3.71
C SER A 112 4.39 -18.64 3.64
N PRO A 113 4.48 -19.74 4.42
CA PRO A 113 5.61 -20.67 4.34
C PRO A 113 5.81 -21.26 2.94
N LEU A 114 4.72 -21.42 2.18
CA LEU A 114 4.75 -21.93 0.81
C LEU A 114 5.44 -20.94 -0.15
N ASP A 115 5.24 -19.65 0.07
CA ASP A 115 5.90 -18.57 -0.71
C ASP A 115 7.22 -18.11 -0.08
N GLY A 116 7.67 -18.75 1.00
CA GLY A 116 8.89 -18.41 1.72
C GLY A 116 8.83 -17.12 2.54
N VAL A 117 7.62 -16.63 2.86
CA VAL A 117 7.40 -15.42 3.67
C VAL A 117 7.34 -15.79 5.15
N HIS A 118 8.29 -15.27 5.93
CA HIS A 118 8.39 -15.49 7.36
C HIS A 118 8.03 -14.23 8.16
N HIS A 119 7.88 -14.38 9.48
CA HIS A 119 7.54 -13.26 10.37
C HIS A 119 8.58 -12.12 10.36
N ASP A 120 9.81 -12.44 9.99
CA ASP A 120 10.91 -11.47 9.83
C ASP A 120 10.77 -10.61 8.57
N ASP A 121 10.01 -11.07 7.57
CA ASP A 121 9.70 -10.33 6.34
C ASP A 121 8.50 -9.39 6.52
N LEU A 122 7.77 -9.56 7.62
CA LEU A 122 6.65 -8.73 8.03
C LEU A 122 7.09 -7.64 9.00
N SER A 123 6.23 -6.64 9.23
CA SER A 123 6.49 -5.56 10.19
C SER A 123 6.28 -5.97 11.66
N VAL A 124 6.24 -7.27 11.98
CA VAL A 124 5.98 -7.81 13.33
C VAL A 124 6.97 -7.27 14.37
N LYS A 125 8.25 -7.12 14.01
CA LYS A 125 9.26 -6.51 14.91
C LYS A 125 8.90 -5.08 15.31
N LEU A 126 8.29 -4.31 14.40
CA LEU A 126 7.84 -2.95 14.68
C LEU A 126 6.57 -2.97 15.55
N LEU A 127 5.67 -3.91 15.30
CA LEU A 127 4.47 -4.12 16.13
C LEU A 127 4.84 -4.39 17.58
N MET A 128 5.74 -5.34 17.83
CA MET A 128 6.14 -5.74 19.18
C MET A 128 6.66 -4.57 20.02
N LYS A 129 7.35 -3.59 19.40
CA LYS A 129 7.82 -2.38 20.09
C LYS A 129 6.69 -1.47 20.56
N ARG A 130 5.52 -1.54 19.94
CA ARG A 130 4.36 -0.70 20.25
C ARG A 130 3.45 -1.29 21.32
N LEU A 131 3.45 -2.62 21.48
CA LEU A 131 2.46 -3.31 22.31
C LEU A 131 2.56 -2.98 23.81
N TYR A 132 3.70 -2.52 24.31
CA TYR A 132 3.90 -2.25 25.74
C TYR A 132 2.89 -1.25 26.36
N ALA A 133 2.34 -0.33 25.58
CA ALA A 133 1.41 0.70 26.06
C ALA A 133 -0.02 0.53 25.53
N ILE A 134 -0.34 -0.63 24.94
CA ILE A 134 -1.61 -0.93 24.29
C ILE A 134 -2.46 -1.79 25.23
N GLU A 135 -3.72 -1.40 25.40
CA GLU A 135 -4.69 -2.11 26.24
C GLU A 135 -5.60 -3.02 25.40
N GLU A 136 -5.79 -2.70 24.12
CA GLU A 136 -6.66 -3.45 23.22
C GLU A 136 -6.01 -3.64 21.84
N ILE A 137 -6.06 -4.88 21.36
CA ILE A 137 -5.59 -5.26 20.03
C ILE A 137 -6.77 -5.84 19.25
N LEU A 138 -7.09 -5.24 18.11
CA LEU A 138 -8.00 -5.79 17.13
C LEU A 138 -7.18 -6.45 16.03
N ILE A 139 -7.43 -7.72 15.76
CA ILE A 139 -6.84 -8.43 14.63
C ILE A 139 -7.87 -8.38 13.49
N ALA A 140 -7.56 -7.63 12.46
CA ALA A 140 -8.39 -7.45 11.27
C ALA A 140 -7.64 -7.94 10.02
N THR A 141 -7.06 -9.14 10.13
CA THR A 141 -6.54 -9.90 8.99
C THR A 141 -7.70 -10.50 8.20
N ASN A 142 -7.42 -10.88 6.95
CA ASN A 142 -8.39 -11.49 6.07
C ASN A 142 -8.73 -12.89 6.61
N PRO A 143 -9.99 -13.35 6.47
CA PRO A 143 -10.40 -14.67 6.96
C PRO A 143 -9.95 -15.79 6.00
N THR A 144 -8.65 -15.87 5.71
CA THR A 144 -8.02 -16.92 4.91
C THR A 144 -7.21 -17.86 5.82
N VAL A 145 -6.50 -18.84 5.24
CA VAL A 145 -5.67 -19.76 6.03
C VAL A 145 -4.41 -19.07 6.56
N GLU A 146 -3.92 -18.09 5.79
CA GLU A 146 -2.70 -17.34 6.06
C GLU A 146 -2.91 -16.13 6.98
N GLY A 147 -4.14 -15.61 7.05
CA GLY A 147 -4.55 -14.46 7.87
C GLY A 147 -5.03 -14.85 9.26
#